data_AF-A0A0S8BMY8-F1
#
_entry.id   AF-A0A0S8BMY8-F1
#
_cell.length_a   1.000
_cell.length_b   1.000
_cell.length_c   1.000
_cell.angle_alpha   90.00
_cell.angle_beta   90.00
_cell.angle_gamma   90.00
#
_symmetry.space_group_name_H-M   'P 1'
#
loop_
_entity.id
_entity.type
_entity.pdbx_description
1 polymer ?
#
loop_
_entity_poly.entity_id
_entity_poly.type
_entity_poly.pdbx_seq_one_letter_code
_entity_poly.pdbx_strand_id
1 'polypeptide(L)'
;MNNLLGLIIAFGYIFGVIGIAEGLRHWRGYGSDFTRKFIHIGVGMLAWLVPFLFDSPWPFVFACLAFAILNLLDWRYGFFSAMASSNRSNLGTVYFPLSAAAVALIFWQQPPLMVAALMPLTWGDGLASVIGRHYGTNTYLVFGHSRSLQGSATFFVMGGLFTWLALWIMDGPPEITPIAAIAPALAVIFATTVVEALSPWGLDNLTVTATAILILSLWPF
;
A
#
# COMPACT_ATOMS: atom_id res chain seq x y z
N MET A 1 6.29 21.22 9.06
CA MET A 1 5.26 22.07 8.42
C MET A 1 4.06 22.16 9.36
N ASN A 2 3.29 23.26 9.38
CA ASN A 2 2.06 23.31 10.18
C ASN A 2 1.18 22.08 9.87
N ASN A 3 0.91 21.23 10.86
CA ASN A 3 0.16 19.99 10.71
C ASN A 3 -1.21 20.18 10.00
N LEU A 4 -1.83 21.36 10.16
CA LEU A 4 -3.05 21.70 9.43
C LEU A 4 -2.83 21.79 7.92
N LEU A 5 -1.73 22.42 7.49
CA LEU A 5 -1.36 22.48 6.08
C LEU A 5 -1.03 21.08 5.55
N GLY A 6 -0.33 20.26 6.34
CA GLY A 6 -0.08 18.85 6.03
C GLY A 6 -1.37 18.07 5.78
N LEU A 7 -2.39 18.25 6.63
CA LEU A 7 -3.71 17.64 6.43
C LEU A 7 -4.39 18.13 5.15
N ILE A 8 -4.40 19.44 4.90
CA ILE A 8 -5.01 20.02 3.69
C ILE A 8 -4.36 19.43 2.42
N ILE A 9 -3.02 19.36 2.39
CA ILE A 9 -2.29 18.78 1.26
C ILE A 9 -2.60 17.30 1.12
N ALA A 10 -2.57 16.52 2.21
CA ALA A 10 -2.85 15.09 2.19
C ALA A 10 -4.26 14.78 1.69
N PHE A 11 -5.29 15.45 2.22
CA PHE A 11 -6.67 15.28 1.76
C PHE A 11 -6.84 15.76 0.31
N GLY A 12 -6.27 16.92 -0.05
CA GLY A 12 -6.29 17.42 -1.42
C GLY A 12 -5.66 16.43 -2.41
N TYR A 13 -4.54 15.80 -2.04
CA TYR A 13 -3.89 14.76 -2.82
C TYR A 13 -4.79 13.52 -2.96
N ILE A 14 -5.32 12.99 -1.86
CA ILE A 14 -6.17 11.79 -1.86
C ILE A 14 -7.42 12.02 -2.74
N PHE A 15 -8.15 13.11 -2.52
CA PHE A 15 -9.33 13.44 -3.31
C PHE A 15 -8.99 13.77 -4.77
N GLY A 16 -7.81 14.35 -5.04
CA GLY A 16 -7.29 14.52 -6.39
C GLY A 16 -7.09 13.19 -7.10
N VAL A 17 -6.45 12.21 -6.45
CA VAL A 17 -6.26 10.85 -6.99
C VAL A 17 -7.60 10.16 -7.26
N ILE A 18 -8.55 10.24 -6.31
CA ILE A 18 -9.90 9.67 -6.48
C ILE A 18 -10.64 10.37 -7.64
N GLY A 19 -10.56 11.69 -7.74
CA GLY A 19 -11.18 12.47 -8.81
C GLY A 19 -10.61 12.12 -10.19
N ILE A 20 -9.30 11.94 -10.30
CA ILE A 20 -8.65 11.47 -11.53
C ILE A 20 -9.15 10.05 -11.87
N ALA A 21 -9.27 9.17 -10.89
CA ALA A 21 -9.73 7.80 -11.10
C ALA A 21 -11.19 7.74 -11.59
N GLU A 22 -12.09 8.52 -11.00
CA GLU A 22 -13.48 8.64 -11.46
C GLU A 22 -13.56 9.33 -12.84
N GLY A 23 -12.70 10.31 -13.10
CA GLY A 23 -12.55 10.92 -14.42
C GLY A 23 -12.10 9.92 -15.49
N LEU A 24 -11.12 9.06 -15.19
CA LEU A 24 -10.69 7.98 -16.07
C LEU A 24 -11.82 6.96 -16.33
N ARG A 25 -12.62 6.64 -15.31
CA ARG A 25 -13.78 5.78 -15.45
C ARG A 25 -14.82 6.37 -16.39
N HIS A 26 -15.17 7.64 -16.24
CA HIS A 26 -16.18 8.29 -17.08
C HIS A 26 -15.70 8.62 -18.50
N TRP A 27 -14.44 9.04 -18.65
CA TRP A 27 -13.90 9.49 -19.95
C TRP A 27 -13.36 8.33 -20.79
N ARG A 28 -12.62 7.39 -20.19
CA ARG A 28 -11.98 6.26 -20.89
C ARG A 28 -12.75 4.94 -20.75
N GLY A 29 -13.80 4.90 -19.92
CA GLY A 29 -14.58 3.68 -19.69
C GLY A 29 -13.85 2.60 -18.88
N TYR A 30 -12.80 2.96 -18.13
CA TYR A 30 -12.06 1.98 -17.34
C TYR A 30 -12.91 1.38 -16.21
N GLY A 31 -12.81 0.07 -16.01
CA GLY A 31 -13.55 -0.65 -14.98
C GLY A 31 -13.11 -0.30 -13.56
N SER A 32 -14.01 -0.49 -12.59
CA SER A 32 -13.74 -0.16 -11.18
C SER A 32 -12.57 -0.95 -10.59
N ASP A 33 -12.32 -2.17 -11.07
CA ASP A 33 -11.16 -2.97 -10.64
C ASP A 33 -9.83 -2.27 -10.96
N PHE A 34 -9.71 -1.64 -12.14
CA PHE A 34 -8.52 -0.89 -12.52
C PHE A 34 -8.41 0.42 -11.72
N THR A 35 -9.47 1.21 -11.70
CA THR A 35 -9.45 2.52 -11.01
C THR A 35 -9.21 2.38 -9.52
N ARG A 36 -9.73 1.32 -8.90
CA ARG A 36 -9.45 1.02 -7.49
C ARG A 36 -7.97 0.74 -7.25
N LYS A 37 -7.30 0.00 -8.15
CA LYS A 37 -5.86 -0.27 -8.03
C LYS A 37 -4.99 0.94 -8.36
N PHE A 38 -5.46 1.80 -9.26
CA PHE A 38 -4.88 3.13 -9.46
C PHE A 38 -4.97 3.99 -8.18
N ILE A 39 -6.14 4.05 -7.53
CA ILE A 39 -6.32 4.76 -6.25
C ILE A 39 -5.43 4.13 -5.17
N HIS A 40 -5.36 2.80 -5.10
CA HIS A 40 -4.53 2.08 -4.13
C HIS A 40 -3.05 2.48 -4.24
N ILE A 41 -2.48 2.42 -5.46
CA ILE A 41 -1.10 2.83 -5.71
C ILE A 41 -0.93 4.33 -5.44
N GLY A 42 -1.82 5.16 -6.01
CA GLY A 42 -1.74 6.62 -5.92
C GLY A 42 -1.82 7.11 -4.47
N VAL A 43 -2.83 6.69 -3.71
CA VAL A 43 -2.94 7.03 -2.28
C VAL A 43 -1.79 6.44 -1.48
N GLY A 44 -1.35 5.21 -1.79
CA GLY A 44 -0.18 4.60 -1.14
C GLY A 44 1.13 5.37 -1.36
N MET A 45 1.26 6.08 -2.48
CA MET A 45 2.42 6.95 -2.74
C MET A 45 2.48 8.18 -1.84
N LEU A 46 1.38 8.56 -1.18
CA LEU A 46 1.38 9.61 -0.16
C LEU A 46 2.40 9.32 0.96
N ALA A 47 2.68 8.04 1.24
CA ALA A 47 3.67 7.62 2.25
C ALA A 47 5.04 8.29 2.08
N TRP A 48 5.47 8.54 0.84
CA TRP A 48 6.73 9.24 0.55
C TRP A 48 6.71 10.72 0.96
N LEU A 49 5.55 11.35 0.98
CA LEU A 49 5.38 12.75 1.33
C LEU A 49 5.15 12.96 2.83
N VAL A 50 4.61 11.95 3.52
CA VAL A 50 4.21 12.04 4.94
C VAL A 50 5.30 12.62 5.85
N PRO A 51 6.57 12.17 5.80
CA PRO A 51 7.63 12.68 6.67
C PRO A 51 7.92 14.17 6.49
N PHE A 52 7.60 14.72 5.31
CA PHE A 52 7.81 16.15 5.00
C PHE A 52 6.58 17.00 5.33
N LEU A 53 5.39 16.40 5.33
CA LEU A 53 4.12 17.11 5.50
C LEU A 53 3.74 17.34 6.98
N PHE A 54 4.19 16.48 7.89
CA PHE A 54 3.74 16.47 9.28
C PHE A 54 4.92 16.48 10.25
N ASP A 55 4.75 17.21 11.37
CA ASP A 55 5.76 17.27 12.44
C ASP A 55 5.53 16.17 13.52
N SER A 56 4.39 15.48 13.45
CA SER A 56 3.95 14.47 14.41
C SER A 56 3.15 13.37 13.70
N PRO A 57 3.15 12.11 14.17
CA PRO A 57 2.40 11.04 13.51
C PRO A 57 0.87 11.23 13.65
N TRP A 58 0.41 11.88 14.71
CA TRP A 58 -1.00 11.88 15.11
C TRP A 58 -1.98 12.45 14.07
N PRO A 59 -1.69 13.57 13.38
CA PRO A 59 -2.56 14.06 12.32
C PRO A 59 -2.67 13.08 11.16
N PHE A 60 -1.57 12.44 10.75
CA PHE A 60 -1.58 11.43 9.69
C PHE A 60 -2.35 10.17 10.14
N VAL A 61 -2.11 9.68 11.36
CA VAL A 61 -2.84 8.56 11.96
C VAL A 61 -4.34 8.87 12.02
N PHE A 62 -4.73 10.07 12.44
CA PHE A 62 -6.12 10.52 12.42
C PHE A 62 -6.71 10.48 11.00
N ALA A 63 -5.99 10.98 10.00
CA ALA A 63 -6.43 10.94 8.60
C ALA A 63 -6.61 9.49 8.11
N CYS A 64 -5.68 8.58 8.44
CA CYS A 64 -5.80 7.17 8.13
C CYS A 64 -7.03 6.52 8.78
N LEU A 65 -7.30 6.80 10.05
CA LEU A 65 -8.47 6.27 10.76
C LEU A 65 -9.78 6.83 10.19
N ALA A 66 -9.83 8.14 9.90
CA ALA A 66 -10.97 8.76 9.24
C ALA A 66 -11.22 8.12 7.86
N PHE A 67 -10.17 7.89 7.07
CA PHE A 67 -10.30 7.27 5.76
C PHE A 67 -10.69 5.78 5.85
N ALA A 68 -10.23 5.04 6.86
CA ALA A 68 -10.68 3.69 7.13
C ALA A 68 -12.19 3.64 7.44
N ILE A 69 -12.69 4.57 8.27
CA ILE A 69 -14.12 4.70 8.57
C ILE A 69 -14.90 5.06 7.30
N LEU A 70 -14.41 6.02 6.50
CA LEU A 70 -15.03 6.38 5.23
C LEU A 70 -15.12 5.18 4.28
N ASN A 71 -14.05 4.38 4.15
CA ASN A 71 -14.07 3.18 3.32
C ASN A 71 -15.01 2.10 3.88
N LEU A 72 -15.16 2.00 5.21
CA LEU A 72 -16.12 1.09 5.82
C LEU A 72 -17.57 1.53 5.58
N LEU A 73 -17.84 2.83 5.63
CA LEU A 73 -19.14 3.40 5.29
C LEU A 73 -19.44 3.25 3.79
N ASP A 74 -18.46 3.52 2.92
CA ASP A 74 -18.58 3.31 1.47
C ASP A 74 -18.84 1.84 1.13
N TRP A 75 -18.16 0.92 1.82
CA TRP A 75 -18.44 -0.51 1.71
C TRP A 75 -19.90 -0.86 2.08
N ARG A 76 -20.46 -0.18 3.09
CA ARG A 76 -21.84 -0.41 3.56
C ARG A 76 -22.90 0.25 2.67
N TYR A 77 -22.64 1.46 2.15
CA TYR A 77 -23.64 2.33 1.52
C TYR A 77 -23.39 2.62 0.03
N GLY A 78 -22.16 2.49 -0.46
CA GLY A 78 -21.79 2.60 -1.88
C GLY A 78 -21.79 4.03 -2.44
N PHE A 79 -21.01 4.94 -1.86
CA PHE A 79 -20.90 6.34 -2.29
C PHE A 79 -19.98 6.54 -3.50
N PHE A 80 -18.88 5.78 -3.60
CA PHE A 80 -17.83 5.98 -4.60
C PHE A 80 -17.67 4.79 -5.55
N SER A 81 -18.17 4.94 -6.77
CA SER A 81 -18.12 3.87 -7.79
C SER A 81 -16.70 3.49 -8.20
N ALA A 82 -15.76 4.44 -8.26
CA ALA A 82 -14.35 4.14 -8.58
C ALA A 82 -13.62 3.29 -7.52
N MET A 83 -14.10 3.28 -6.26
CA MET A 83 -13.52 2.48 -5.17
C MET A 83 -14.25 1.15 -4.96
N ALA A 84 -15.43 0.99 -5.56
CA ALA A 84 -16.26 -0.19 -5.39
C ALA A 84 -15.54 -1.47 -5.82
N SER A 85 -15.41 -2.40 -4.88
CA SER A 85 -14.94 -3.75 -5.17
C SER A 85 -15.97 -4.53 -5.98
N SER A 86 -15.52 -5.24 -7.01
CA SER A 86 -16.32 -6.27 -7.70
C SER A 86 -16.80 -7.38 -6.74
N ASN A 87 -16.10 -7.60 -5.63
CA ASN A 87 -16.50 -8.51 -4.57
C ASN A 87 -16.67 -7.77 -3.24
N ARG A 88 -17.94 -7.63 -2.81
CA ARG A 88 -18.33 -6.87 -1.61
C ARG A 88 -17.89 -7.50 -0.29
N SER A 89 -17.26 -8.66 -0.23
CA SER A 89 -16.70 -9.17 1.03
C SER A 89 -15.24 -8.73 1.28
N ASN A 90 -14.62 -8.01 0.35
CA ASN A 90 -13.24 -7.55 0.47
C ASN A 90 -13.16 -6.20 1.22
N LEU A 91 -12.59 -6.21 2.43
CA LEU A 91 -12.35 -5.03 3.27
C LEU A 91 -10.92 -4.46 3.14
N GLY A 92 -10.16 -4.86 2.11
CA GLY A 92 -8.78 -4.42 1.88
C GLY A 92 -8.64 -2.90 1.81
N THR A 93 -9.64 -2.18 1.28
CA THR A 93 -9.69 -0.71 1.28
C THR A 93 -9.78 -0.10 2.68
N VAL A 94 -10.36 -0.82 3.65
CA VAL A 94 -10.38 -0.44 5.07
C VAL A 94 -9.05 -0.79 5.74
N TYR A 95 -8.46 -1.94 5.42
CA TYR A 95 -7.23 -2.41 6.06
C TYR A 95 -5.97 -1.69 5.60
N PHE A 96 -5.94 -1.13 4.39
CA PHE A 96 -4.78 -0.39 3.90
C PHE A 96 -4.48 0.87 4.75
N PRO A 97 -5.44 1.79 5.01
CA PRO A 97 -5.20 2.93 5.88
C PRO A 97 -4.84 2.53 7.33
N LEU A 98 -5.41 1.44 7.85
CA LEU A 98 -5.04 0.92 9.16
C LEU A 98 -3.58 0.43 9.19
N SER A 99 -3.14 -0.21 8.12
CA SER A 99 -1.74 -0.64 7.95
C SER A 99 -0.80 0.57 7.91
N ALA A 100 -1.17 1.62 7.15
CA ALA A 100 -0.41 2.88 7.09
C ALA A 100 -0.33 3.59 8.45
N ALA A 101 -1.42 3.61 9.23
CA ALA A 101 -1.42 4.16 10.58
C ALA A 101 -0.47 3.39 11.51
N ALA A 102 -0.50 2.05 11.46
CA ALA A 102 0.40 1.21 12.26
C ALA A 102 1.87 1.45 11.92
N VAL A 103 2.20 1.49 10.63
CA VAL A 103 3.55 1.78 10.14
C VAL A 103 4.01 3.17 10.60
N ALA A 104 3.15 4.19 10.49
CA ALA A 104 3.48 5.55 10.95
C ALA A 104 3.73 5.62 12.46
N LEU A 105 3.00 4.86 13.27
CA LEU A 105 3.21 4.82 14.73
C LEU A 105 4.54 4.15 15.11
N ILE A 106 4.97 3.14 14.34
CA ILE A 106 6.17 2.36 14.64
C ILE A 106 7.43 3.04 14.10
N PHE A 107 7.40 3.49 12.85
CA PHE A 107 8.56 4.01 12.13
C PHE A 107 8.55 5.52 11.95
N TRP A 108 7.78 6.28 12.76
CA TRP A 108 7.70 7.74 12.63
C TRP A 108 9.06 8.42 12.54
N GLN A 109 9.99 7.99 13.42
CA GLN A 109 11.34 8.53 13.51
C GLN A 109 12.32 7.86 12.54
N GLN A 110 11.85 6.93 11.71
CA GLN A 110 12.66 6.15 10.79
C GLN A 110 12.03 6.18 9.38
N PRO A 111 12.02 7.34 8.71
CA PRO A 111 11.26 7.53 7.47
C PRO A 111 11.56 6.51 6.36
N PRO A 112 12.82 6.09 6.11
CA PRO A 112 13.11 5.04 5.14
C PRO A 112 12.39 3.73 5.43
N LEU A 113 12.34 3.32 6.71
CA LEU A 113 11.66 2.09 7.13
C LEU A 113 10.13 2.25 7.04
N MET A 114 9.62 3.43 7.38
CA MET A 114 8.20 3.76 7.27
C MET A 114 7.70 3.62 5.83
N VAL A 115 8.41 4.22 4.87
CA VAL A 115 8.03 4.13 3.46
C VAL A 115 8.23 2.70 2.95
N ALA A 116 9.38 2.07 3.25
CA ALA A 116 9.72 0.73 2.80
C ALA A 116 8.71 -0.35 3.25
N ALA A 117 8.18 -0.23 4.47
CA ALA A 117 7.18 -1.15 5.01
C ALA A 117 5.85 -1.15 4.24
N LEU A 118 5.52 -0.06 3.54
CA LEU A 118 4.28 0.09 2.78
C LEU A 118 4.43 -0.29 1.30
N MET A 119 5.64 -0.33 0.75
CA MET A 119 5.87 -0.58 -0.67
C MET A 119 5.41 -1.97 -1.16
N PRO A 120 5.49 -3.06 -0.38
CA PRO A 120 4.89 -4.34 -0.77
C PRO A 120 3.38 -4.24 -1.01
N LEU A 121 2.66 -3.44 -0.21
CA LEU A 121 1.24 -3.18 -0.45
C LEU A 121 1.03 -2.23 -1.62
N THR A 122 1.70 -1.08 -1.60
CA THR A 122 1.46 -0.03 -2.59
C THR A 122 1.78 -0.51 -4.00
N TRP A 123 3.01 -0.98 -4.25
CA TRP A 123 3.45 -1.38 -5.58
C TRP A 123 3.32 -2.87 -5.85
N GLY A 124 3.60 -3.71 -4.85
CA GLY A 124 3.48 -5.16 -4.97
C GLY A 124 2.04 -5.59 -5.21
N ASP A 125 1.15 -5.47 -4.21
CA ASP A 125 -0.27 -5.86 -4.32
C ASP A 125 -1.03 -5.03 -5.38
N GLY A 126 -0.68 -3.74 -5.50
CA GLY A 126 -1.21 -2.84 -6.52
C GLY A 126 -1.09 -3.45 -7.93
N LEU A 127 0.15 -3.73 -8.36
CA LEU A 127 0.43 -4.23 -9.71
C LEU A 127 0.21 -5.73 -9.87
N ALA A 128 0.45 -6.54 -8.83
CA ALA A 128 0.25 -7.98 -8.88
C ALA A 128 -1.18 -8.34 -9.28
N SER A 129 -2.16 -7.62 -8.76
CA SER A 129 -3.56 -7.83 -9.12
C SER A 129 -3.91 -7.42 -10.55
N VAL A 130 -3.24 -6.40 -11.11
CA VAL A 130 -3.46 -5.92 -12.47
C VAL A 130 -2.84 -6.90 -13.46
N ILE A 131 -1.56 -7.23 -13.27
CA ILE A 131 -0.84 -8.17 -14.14
C ILE A 131 -1.39 -9.58 -13.99
N GLY A 132 -1.64 -10.02 -12.76
CA GLY A 132 -2.13 -11.36 -12.47
C GLY A 132 -3.51 -11.67 -13.07
N ARG A 133 -4.37 -10.65 -13.26
CA ARG A 133 -5.67 -10.81 -13.93
C ARG A 133 -5.58 -10.82 -15.45
N HIS A 134 -4.72 -9.98 -16.04
CA HIS A 134 -4.65 -9.82 -17.50
C HIS A 134 -3.67 -10.79 -18.16
N TYR A 135 -2.60 -11.18 -17.46
CA TYR A 135 -1.50 -11.99 -17.98
C TYR A 135 -1.26 -13.26 -17.17
N GLY A 136 -2.07 -13.52 -16.13
CA GLY A 136 -1.95 -14.72 -15.31
C GLY A 136 -2.42 -15.96 -16.04
N THR A 137 -1.48 -16.80 -16.49
CA THR A 137 -1.79 -18.09 -17.11
C THR A 137 -1.56 -19.27 -16.17
N ASN A 138 -0.65 -19.13 -15.20
CA ASN A 138 -0.31 -20.19 -14.26
C ASN A 138 -0.97 -19.89 -12.92
N THR A 139 -2.16 -20.46 -12.68
CA THR A 139 -2.95 -20.19 -11.47
C THR A 139 -2.80 -21.29 -10.43
N TYR A 140 -2.95 -20.91 -9.17
CA TYR A 140 -2.95 -21.80 -8.02
C TYR A 140 -4.04 -21.37 -7.03
N LEU A 141 -4.57 -22.33 -6.27
CA LEU A 141 -5.67 -22.11 -5.35
C LEU A 141 -5.16 -22.06 -3.91
N VAL A 142 -5.47 -20.98 -3.20
CA VAL A 142 -5.16 -20.82 -1.78
C VAL A 142 -6.40 -20.33 -1.04
N PHE A 143 -6.79 -21.04 0.03
CA PHE A 143 -7.98 -20.73 0.83
C PHE A 143 -9.24 -20.47 -0.03
N GLY A 144 -9.42 -21.20 -1.13
CA GLY A 144 -10.57 -21.04 -2.04
C GLY A 144 -10.47 -19.86 -3.03
N HIS A 145 -9.31 -19.20 -3.12
CA HIS A 145 -9.07 -18.06 -3.99
C HIS A 145 -7.99 -18.38 -5.02
N SER A 146 -8.26 -18.03 -6.28
CA SER A 146 -7.31 -18.21 -7.38
C SER A 146 -6.29 -17.07 -7.38
N ARG A 147 -5.01 -17.41 -7.30
CA ARG A 147 -3.87 -16.50 -7.50
C ARG A 147 -3.07 -16.95 -8.73
N SER A 148 -2.18 -16.12 -9.26
CA SER A 148 -1.33 -16.47 -10.40
C SER A 148 0.14 -16.26 -10.10
N LEU A 149 1.00 -17.12 -10.68
CA LEU A 149 2.46 -17.00 -10.55
C LEU A 149 2.96 -15.66 -11.11
N GLN A 150 2.35 -15.17 -12.19
CA GLN A 150 2.67 -13.85 -12.75
C GLN A 150 2.32 -12.72 -11.77
N GLY A 151 1.22 -12.85 -11.04
CA GLY A 151 0.86 -11.93 -9.95
C GLY A 151 1.93 -11.93 -8.85
N SER A 152 2.28 -13.11 -8.31
CA SER A 152 3.29 -13.22 -7.25
C SER A 152 4.69 -12.79 -7.71
N ALA A 153 5.06 -13.05 -8.97
CA ALA A 153 6.32 -12.54 -9.54
C ALA A 153 6.31 -11.01 -9.68
N THR A 154 5.18 -10.43 -10.09
CA THR A 154 5.01 -8.96 -10.14
C THR A 154 5.08 -8.36 -8.74
N PHE A 155 4.45 -9.00 -7.75
CA PHE A 155 4.55 -8.60 -6.35
C PHE A 155 6.02 -8.56 -5.91
N PHE A 156 6.75 -9.65 -6.15
CA PHE A 156 8.17 -9.77 -5.78
C PHE A 156 9.04 -8.72 -6.46
N VAL A 157 8.90 -8.52 -7.77
CA VAL A 157 9.76 -7.58 -8.52
C VAL A 157 9.42 -6.13 -8.17
N MET A 158 8.14 -5.76 -8.22
CA MET A 158 7.73 -4.36 -8.04
C MET A 158 7.75 -3.95 -6.58
N GLY A 159 7.24 -4.80 -5.69
CA GLY A 159 7.35 -4.57 -4.24
C GLY A 159 8.81 -4.47 -3.81
N GLY A 160 9.67 -5.39 -4.28
CA GLY A 160 11.09 -5.40 -3.94
C GLY A 160 11.84 -4.18 -4.45
N LEU A 161 11.60 -3.77 -5.70
CA LEU A 161 12.18 -2.56 -6.29
C LEU A 161 11.81 -1.33 -5.46
N PHE A 162 10.53 -1.13 -5.15
CA PHE A 162 10.09 0.06 -4.42
C PHE A 162 10.46 0.03 -2.94
N THR A 163 10.49 -1.15 -2.29
CA THR A 163 11.06 -1.29 -0.94
C THR A 163 12.54 -0.91 -0.93
N TRP A 164 13.33 -1.37 -1.91
CA TRP A 164 14.74 -0.99 -2.04
C TRP A 164 14.92 0.51 -2.27
N LEU A 165 14.15 1.09 -3.20
CA LEU A 165 14.16 2.54 -3.45
C LEU A 165 13.79 3.33 -2.20
N ALA A 166 12.80 2.88 -1.42
CA ALA A 166 12.38 3.54 -0.19
C ALA A 166 13.48 3.51 0.87
N LEU A 167 14.17 2.39 1.05
CA LEU A 167 15.28 2.29 1.99
C LEU A 167 16.47 3.19 1.58
N TRP A 168 16.71 3.35 0.27
CA TRP A 168 17.85 4.11 -0.22
C TRP A 168 17.59 5.62 -0.40
N ILE A 169 16.49 5.98 -1.06
CA ILE A 169 16.24 7.36 -1.53
C ILE A 169 15.56 8.20 -0.46
N MET A 170 14.76 7.59 0.42
CA MET A 170 14.06 8.34 1.45
C MET A 170 15.07 8.94 2.42
N ASP A 171 14.96 10.24 2.65
CA ASP A 171 15.81 10.95 3.59
C ASP A 171 15.40 10.66 5.04
N GLY A 172 16.38 10.68 5.94
CA GLY A 172 16.22 10.42 7.37
C GLY A 172 16.91 9.15 7.87
N PRO A 173 16.97 8.96 9.20
CA PRO A 173 17.65 7.82 9.79
C PRO A 173 16.84 6.52 9.65
N PRO A 174 17.50 5.35 9.62
CA PRO A 174 18.94 5.19 9.41
C PRO A 174 19.32 5.59 7.98
N GLU A 175 20.52 6.13 7.80
CA GLU A 175 21.07 6.39 6.47
C GLU A 175 21.53 5.05 5.85
N ILE A 176 20.87 4.61 4.78
CA ILE A 176 21.14 3.32 4.15
C ILE A 176 21.68 3.53 2.74
N THR A 177 22.90 3.07 2.48
CA THR A 177 23.47 3.09 1.12
C THR A 177 22.70 2.15 0.18
N PRO A 178 22.71 2.38 -1.14
CA PRO A 178 21.98 1.52 -2.06
C PRO A 178 22.42 0.05 -1.99
N ILE A 179 23.69 -0.23 -1.67
CA ILE A 179 24.19 -1.59 -1.48
C ILE A 179 23.67 -2.20 -0.17
N ALA A 180 23.71 -1.44 0.93
CA ALA A 180 23.21 -1.89 2.23
C ALA A 180 21.69 -2.14 2.23
N ALA A 181 20.93 -1.45 1.38
CA ALA A 181 19.49 -1.62 1.23
C ALA A 181 19.07 -2.95 0.56
N ILE A 182 19.98 -3.63 -0.17
CA ILE A 182 19.62 -4.83 -0.95
C ILE A 182 19.14 -5.97 -0.06
N ALA A 183 19.93 -6.33 0.96
CA ALA A 183 19.63 -7.44 1.84
C ALA A 183 18.30 -7.29 2.62
N PRO A 184 18.02 -6.15 3.30
CA PRO A 184 16.73 -5.96 3.97
C PRO A 184 15.56 -5.93 2.99
N ALA A 185 15.71 -5.29 1.82
CA ALA A 185 14.66 -5.28 0.81
C ALA A 185 14.33 -6.69 0.30
N LEU A 186 15.35 -7.51 0.03
CA LEU A 186 15.18 -8.90 -0.37
C LEU A 186 14.52 -9.74 0.73
N ALA A 187 14.91 -9.55 1.99
CA ALA A 187 14.29 -10.24 3.12
C ALA A 187 12.81 -9.89 3.26
N VAL A 188 12.48 -8.59 3.24
CA VAL A 188 11.10 -8.10 3.28
C VAL A 188 10.29 -8.67 2.13
N ILE A 189 10.78 -8.54 0.89
CA ILE A 189 9.97 -8.91 -0.27
C ILE A 189 9.80 -10.42 -0.41
N PHE A 190 10.83 -11.21 -0.09
CA PHE A 190 10.71 -12.66 -0.10
C PHE A 190 9.66 -13.14 0.90
N ALA A 191 9.75 -12.68 2.15
CA ALA A 191 8.80 -13.07 3.19
C ALA A 191 7.38 -12.58 2.88
N THR A 192 7.23 -11.32 2.46
CA THR A 192 5.92 -10.76 2.13
C THR A 192 5.29 -11.38 0.88
N THR A 193 6.08 -11.84 -0.10
CA THR A 193 5.56 -12.60 -1.26
C THR A 193 5.01 -13.96 -0.82
N VAL A 194 5.70 -14.66 0.08
CA VAL A 194 5.22 -15.93 0.63
C VAL A 194 3.94 -15.70 1.45
N VAL A 195 3.92 -14.66 2.29
CA VAL A 195 2.74 -14.29 3.07
C VAL A 195 1.58 -13.90 2.16
N GLU A 196 1.80 -13.07 1.15
CA GLU A 196 0.76 -12.71 0.16
C GLU A 196 0.17 -13.94 -0.53
N ALA A 197 1.05 -14.84 -1.00
CA ALA A 197 0.64 -16.06 -1.69
C ALA A 197 -0.20 -16.97 -0.79
N LEU A 198 0.11 -17.01 0.52
CA LEU A 198 -0.54 -17.87 1.51
C LEU A 198 -1.65 -17.16 2.30
N SER A 199 -1.84 -15.85 2.19
CA SER A 199 -2.76 -15.14 3.08
C SER A 199 -4.22 -15.39 2.74
N PRO A 200 -5.08 -15.57 3.78
CA PRO A 200 -6.53 -15.60 3.60
C PRO A 200 -7.03 -14.34 2.92
N TRP A 201 -8.07 -14.49 2.12
CA TRP A 201 -8.56 -13.42 1.26
C TRP A 201 -9.03 -12.20 2.05
N GLY A 202 -8.49 -11.04 1.69
CA GLY A 202 -8.79 -9.75 2.31
C GLY A 202 -8.02 -9.46 3.59
N LEU A 203 -7.24 -10.40 4.16
CA LEU A 203 -6.36 -10.14 5.32
C LEU A 203 -4.90 -9.91 4.93
N ASP A 204 -4.56 -10.12 3.65
CA ASP A 204 -3.24 -9.92 3.07
C ASP A 204 -2.66 -8.56 3.42
N ASN A 205 -3.44 -7.48 3.31
CA ASN A 205 -2.97 -6.13 3.67
C ASN A 205 -2.38 -6.04 5.08
N LEU A 206 -3.04 -6.61 6.09
CA LEU A 206 -2.54 -6.59 7.47
C LEU A 206 -1.32 -7.50 7.64
N THR A 207 -1.38 -8.73 7.11
CA THR A 207 -0.32 -9.74 7.25
C THR A 207 0.98 -9.35 6.55
N VAL A 208 0.90 -8.80 5.33
CA VAL A 208 2.05 -8.32 4.56
C VAL A 208 2.71 -7.14 5.28
N THR A 209 1.92 -6.18 5.74
CA THR A 209 2.45 -5.03 6.50
C THR A 209 3.11 -5.48 7.79
N ALA A 210 2.45 -6.35 8.56
CA ALA A 210 3.00 -6.87 9.81
C ALA A 210 4.33 -7.62 9.58
N THR A 211 4.43 -8.37 8.48
CA THR A 211 5.67 -9.07 8.10
C THR A 211 6.78 -8.09 7.74
N ALA A 212 6.48 -7.05 6.95
CA ALA A 212 7.45 -6.02 6.61
C ALA A 212 7.93 -5.26 7.85
N ILE A 213 6.99 -4.88 8.74
CA ILE A 213 7.30 -4.25 10.04
C ILE A 213 8.25 -5.14 10.84
N LEU A 214 7.90 -6.42 11.04
CA LEU A 214 8.70 -7.32 11.86
C LEU A 214 10.14 -7.44 11.36
N ILE A 215 10.32 -7.61 10.05
CA ILE A 215 11.65 -7.75 9.45
C ILE A 215 12.44 -6.45 9.61
N LEU A 216 11.85 -5.31 9.27
CA LEU A 216 12.53 -4.01 9.36
C LEU A 216 12.86 -3.61 10.80
N SER A 217 11.98 -3.92 11.77
CA SER A 217 12.24 -3.64 13.19
C SER A 217 13.37 -4.48 13.79
N LEU A 218 13.63 -5.67 13.24
CA LEU A 218 14.67 -6.58 13.73
C LEU A 218 15.97 -6.50 12.90
N TRP A 219 15.96 -5.76 11.79
CA TRP A 219 17.10 -5.70 10.88
C TRP A 219 18.23 -4.83 11.46
N PRO A 220 19.49 -5.33 11.50
CA PRO A 220 20.62 -4.56 12.00
C PRO A 220 21.17 -3.62 10.92
N PHE A 221 20.57 -2.44 10.80
CA PHE A 221 21.00 -1.38 9.87
C PHE A 221 22.33 -0.74 10.27
#